data_AF-A0A940CQ80-F1
#
_entry.id   AF-A0A940CQ80-F1
#
_cell.length_a   1.000
_cell.length_b   1.000
_cell.length_c   1.000
_cell.angle_alpha   90.00
_cell.angle_beta   90.00
_cell.angle_gamma   90.00
#
_symmetry.space_group_name_H-M   'P 1'
#
loop_
_entity.id
_entity.type
_entity.pdbx_description
1 polymer ?
#
loop_
_entity_poly.entity_id
_entity_poly.type
_entity_poly.pdbx_seq_one_letter_code
_entity_poly.pdbx_strand_id
1 'polypeptide(L)'
;MKGKLLATLLILFLSIPAAASAHGAKISYQITKAIEITATYDTGEPLSGGQVTIYAPDNPSTPWRKAKCDENGKYIFIPDPSKPGTWDVQVRQAGHGDMIHIPIGEGTAEAASGSTGYTPLQIVLMAACVVWGFVGTTLFFARRRGS
;
A
#
# COMPACT_ATOMS: atom_id res chain seq x y z
N MET A 1 -64.35 -1.34 -51.10
CA MET A 1 -64.17 -0.34 -50.02
C MET A 1 -63.72 -0.98 -48.70
N LYS A 2 -64.29 -2.13 -48.29
CA LYS A 2 -63.96 -2.81 -47.02
C LYS A 2 -62.48 -3.21 -46.85
N GLY A 3 -61.83 -3.74 -47.90
CA GLY A 3 -60.41 -4.14 -47.83
C GLY A 3 -59.42 -2.98 -47.71
N LYS A 4 -59.73 -1.82 -48.32
CA LYS A 4 -58.90 -0.60 -48.18
C LYS A 4 -59.01 -0.05 -46.76
N LEU A 5 -60.20 -0.05 -46.18
CA LEU A 5 -60.44 0.39 -44.81
C LEU A 5 -59.70 -0.48 -43.77
N LEU A 6 -59.69 -1.80 -44.00
CA LEU A 6 -58.96 -2.75 -43.15
C LEU A 6 -57.45 -2.53 -43.21
N ALA A 7 -56.91 -2.29 -44.41
CA ALA A 7 -55.50 -1.98 -44.60
C ALA A 7 -55.11 -0.65 -43.93
N THR A 8 -55.95 0.39 -44.04
CA THR A 8 -55.70 1.68 -43.37
C THR A 8 -55.72 1.55 -41.85
N LEU A 9 -56.64 0.74 -41.30
CA LEU A 9 -56.74 0.51 -39.85
C LEU A 9 -55.53 -0.28 -39.31
N LEU A 10 -55.03 -1.25 -40.08
CA LEU A 10 -53.86 -2.04 -39.73
C LEU A 10 -52.57 -1.19 -39.74
N ILE A 11 -52.41 -0.32 -40.74
CA ILE A 11 -51.27 0.61 -40.82
C ILE A 11 -51.28 1.60 -39.64
N LEU A 12 -52.47 2.09 -39.25
CA LEU A 12 -52.63 2.98 -38.09
C LEU A 12 -52.25 2.27 -36.77
N PHE A 13 -52.58 0.98 -36.62
CA PHE A 13 -52.21 0.18 -35.46
C PHE A 13 -50.70 -0.09 -35.36
N LEU A 14 -50.02 -0.27 -36.48
CA LEU A 14 -48.55 -0.43 -36.53
C LEU A 14 -47.78 0.86 -36.22
N SER A 15 -48.46 2.01 -36.21
CA SER A 15 -47.85 3.33 -35.98
C SER A 15 -47.79 3.71 -34.51
N ILE A 16 -48.24 2.84 -33.59
CA ILE A 16 -48.18 3.06 -32.15
C ILE A 16 -46.73 2.82 -31.68
N PRO A 17 -45.99 3.84 -31.22
CA PRO A 17 -44.64 3.65 -30.73
C PRO A 17 -44.67 2.78 -29.47
N ALA A 18 -44.08 1.59 -29.54
CA ALA A 18 -43.85 0.77 -28.35
C ALA A 18 -42.81 1.46 -27.46
N ALA A 19 -43.11 1.64 -26.18
CA ALA A 19 -42.16 2.18 -25.21
C ALA A 19 -40.96 1.22 -25.10
N ALA A 20 -39.85 1.56 -25.76
CA ALA A 20 -38.60 0.83 -25.64
C ALA A 20 -37.90 1.26 -24.35
N SER A 21 -37.72 0.32 -23.41
CA SER A 21 -36.98 0.57 -22.17
C SER A 21 -35.48 0.55 -22.46
N ALA A 22 -34.94 1.69 -22.90
CA ALA A 22 -33.50 1.89 -22.98
C ALA A 22 -32.93 1.98 -21.56
N HIS A 23 -32.10 1.02 -21.17
CA HIS A 23 -31.41 1.06 -19.88
C HIS A 23 -30.28 2.10 -19.98
N GLY A 24 -30.40 3.20 -19.23
CA GLY A 24 -29.32 4.18 -19.09
C GLY A 24 -28.24 3.68 -18.14
N ALA A 25 -26.97 3.86 -18.49
CA ALA A 25 -25.85 3.62 -17.59
C ALA A 25 -25.49 4.91 -16.84
N LYS A 26 -25.26 4.82 -15.52
CA LYS A 26 -24.74 5.92 -14.69
C LYS A 26 -23.34 5.56 -14.21
N ILE A 27 -22.38 6.45 -14.45
CA ILE A 27 -20.97 6.28 -14.05
C ILE A 27 -20.62 7.38 -13.04
N SER A 28 -19.89 7.02 -11.99
CA SER A 28 -19.28 7.93 -11.02
C SER A 28 -17.86 7.50 -10.73
N TYR A 29 -16.94 8.45 -10.52
CA TYR A 29 -15.54 8.17 -10.20
C TYR A 29 -15.07 9.04 -9.02
N GLN A 30 -14.02 8.59 -8.33
CA GLN A 30 -13.31 9.35 -7.31
C GLN A 30 -11.81 9.08 -7.43
N ILE A 31 -11.01 10.14 -7.36
CA ILE A 31 -9.54 10.03 -7.29
C ILE A 31 -9.14 9.93 -5.82
N THR A 32 -8.40 8.88 -5.46
CA THR A 32 -7.92 8.64 -4.10
C THR A 32 -6.44 8.27 -4.13
N LYS A 33 -5.73 8.52 -3.03
CA LYS A 33 -4.32 8.14 -2.90
C LYS A 33 -4.24 6.68 -2.42
N ALA A 34 -3.57 5.84 -3.19
CA ALA A 34 -3.25 4.47 -2.81
C ALA A 34 -1.79 4.38 -2.31
N ILE A 35 -1.55 3.46 -1.40
CA ILE A 35 -0.22 3.11 -0.90
C ILE A 35 0.11 1.71 -1.39
N GLU A 36 1.22 1.59 -2.10
CA GLU A 36 1.81 0.31 -2.47
C GLU A 36 2.90 -0.07 -1.44
N ILE A 37 2.78 -1.28 -0.91
CA ILE A 37 3.79 -1.96 -0.12
C ILE A 37 4.50 -2.94 -1.03
N THR A 38 5.83 -2.91 -1.04
CA THR A 38 6.66 -3.94 -1.65
C THR A 38 7.53 -4.55 -0.57
N ALA A 39 7.39 -5.85 -0.33
CA ALA A 39 8.15 -6.58 0.68
C ALA A 39 9.07 -7.60 0.00
N THR A 40 10.34 -7.57 0.35
CA THR A 40 11.38 -8.48 -0.14
C THR A 40 12.23 -8.98 1.03
N TYR A 41 12.84 -10.15 0.88
CA TYR A 41 13.92 -10.59 1.75
C TYR A 41 15.20 -9.77 1.49
N ASP A 42 16.19 -9.86 2.38
CA ASP A 42 17.51 -9.23 2.19
C ASP A 42 18.25 -9.77 0.94
N THR A 43 17.87 -10.97 0.47
CA THR A 43 18.34 -11.56 -0.79
C THR A 43 17.74 -10.88 -2.03
N GLY A 44 16.74 -10.01 -1.86
CA GLY A 44 15.96 -9.39 -2.94
C GLY A 44 14.78 -10.22 -3.42
N GLU A 45 14.60 -11.44 -2.93
CA GLU A 45 13.46 -12.29 -3.30
C GLU A 45 12.15 -11.69 -2.77
N PRO A 46 11.05 -11.75 -3.56
CA PRO A 46 9.75 -11.28 -3.11
C PRO A 46 9.24 -12.04 -1.88
N LEU A 47 8.67 -11.30 -0.93
CA LEU A 47 8.05 -11.87 0.26
C LEU A 47 6.61 -12.32 -0.04
N SER A 48 6.51 -13.27 -0.97
CA SER A 48 5.25 -13.77 -1.53
C SER A 48 4.35 -14.40 -0.46
N GLY A 49 3.09 -13.96 -0.39
CA GLY A 49 2.15 -14.44 0.62
C GLY A 49 2.43 -13.93 2.03
N GLY A 50 3.35 -12.98 2.20
CA GLY A 50 3.64 -12.30 3.46
C GLY A 50 2.40 -11.73 4.12
N GLN A 51 2.23 -11.95 5.43
CA GLN A 51 1.11 -11.40 6.17
C GLN A 51 1.30 -9.89 6.37
N VAL A 52 0.38 -9.10 5.83
CA VAL A 52 0.33 -7.65 6.02
C VAL A 52 -0.65 -7.33 7.15
N THR A 53 -0.23 -6.50 8.11
CA THR A 53 -1.07 -5.99 9.19
C THR A 53 -0.93 -4.48 9.26
N ILE A 54 -2.04 -3.76 9.08
CA ILE A 54 -2.10 -2.30 9.03
C ILE A 54 -2.82 -1.80 10.28
N TYR A 55 -2.24 -0.81 10.94
CA TYR A 55 -2.81 -0.13 12.09
C TYR A 55 -3.08 1.33 11.73
N ALA A 56 -4.27 1.80 12.10
CA ALA A 56 -4.65 3.18 11.86
C ALA A 56 -4.10 4.09 12.98
N PRO A 57 -3.84 5.38 12.69
CA PRO A 57 -3.24 6.31 13.65
C PRO A 57 -4.02 6.44 14.96
N ASP A 58 -5.34 6.29 14.91
CA ASP A 58 -6.23 6.46 16.06
C ASP A 58 -6.31 5.22 16.97
N ASN A 59 -5.90 4.05 16.48
CA ASN A 59 -5.83 2.83 17.29
C ASN A 59 -4.66 1.93 16.84
N PRO A 60 -3.42 2.25 17.25
CA PRO A 60 -2.23 1.51 16.84
C PRO A 60 -2.13 0.10 17.47
N SER A 61 -2.97 -0.20 18.47
CA SER A 61 -2.96 -1.49 19.17
C SER A 61 -3.84 -2.55 18.50
N THR A 62 -4.79 -2.14 17.66
CA THR A 62 -5.75 -3.02 17.01
C THR A 62 -5.60 -2.94 15.49
N PRO A 63 -5.40 -4.06 14.78
CA PRO A 63 -5.30 -4.04 13.32
C PRO A 63 -6.55 -3.44 12.68
N TRP A 64 -6.36 -2.39 11.88
CA TRP A 64 -7.39 -1.85 11.01
C TRP A 64 -7.65 -2.78 9.83
N ARG A 65 -6.58 -3.41 9.31
CA ARG A 65 -6.67 -4.39 8.22
C ARG A 65 -5.60 -5.46 8.33
N LYS A 66 -5.97 -6.69 7.93
CA LYS A 66 -5.04 -7.79 7.68
C LYS A 66 -5.20 -8.27 6.25
N ALA A 67 -4.08 -8.58 5.60
CA ALA A 67 -4.04 -9.06 4.22
C ALA A 67 -2.80 -9.94 3.98
N LYS A 68 -2.59 -10.33 2.73
CA LYS A 68 -1.36 -10.97 2.28
C LYS A 68 -0.79 -10.24 1.07
N CYS A 69 0.53 -10.24 0.95
CA CYS A 69 1.20 -9.86 -0.29
C CYS A 69 0.86 -10.84 -1.42
N ASP A 70 0.90 -10.34 -2.65
CA ASP A 70 0.81 -11.14 -3.86
C ASP A 70 2.12 -11.92 -4.13
N GLU A 71 2.19 -12.60 -5.28
CA GLU A 71 3.35 -13.40 -5.69
C GLU A 71 4.63 -12.57 -5.89
N ASN A 72 4.49 -11.27 -6.14
CA ASN A 72 5.59 -10.33 -6.27
C ASN A 72 5.92 -9.62 -4.95
N GLY A 73 5.37 -10.09 -3.82
CA GLY A 73 5.61 -9.48 -2.52
C GLY A 73 4.90 -8.13 -2.34
N LYS A 74 3.93 -7.80 -3.20
CA LYS A 74 3.23 -6.51 -3.19
C LYS A 74 1.89 -6.55 -2.50
N TYR A 75 1.51 -5.43 -1.90
CA TYR A 75 0.15 -5.21 -1.41
C TYR A 75 -0.22 -3.73 -1.53
N ILE A 76 -1.41 -3.44 -2.07
CA ILE A 76 -1.89 -2.07 -2.23
C ILE A 76 -3.10 -1.85 -1.32
N PHE A 77 -3.13 -0.73 -0.61
CA PHE A 77 -4.30 -0.29 0.13
C PHE A 77 -4.57 1.20 -0.03
N ILE A 78 -5.82 1.59 0.20
CA ILE A 78 -6.23 2.99 0.27
C ILE A 78 -6.51 3.27 1.75
N PRO A 79 -5.77 4.18 2.40
CA PRO A 79 -6.01 4.60 3.77
C PRO A 79 -7.36 5.32 3.88
N ASP A 80 -7.97 5.25 5.06
CA ASP A 80 -9.20 6.00 5.33
C ASP A 80 -8.88 7.51 5.42
N PRO A 81 -9.44 8.36 4.54
CA PRO A 81 -9.12 9.79 4.52
C PRO A 81 -9.62 10.53 5.78
N SER A 82 -10.55 9.95 6.55
CA SER A 82 -11.00 10.53 7.82
C SER A 82 -10.01 10.31 8.97
N LYS A 83 -8.94 9.53 8.76
CA LYS A 83 -7.92 9.18 9.75
C LYS A 83 -6.53 9.67 9.33
N PRO A 84 -6.28 10.99 9.32
CA PRO A 84 -4.95 11.52 9.11
C PRO A 84 -4.03 11.15 10.27
N GLY A 85 -2.74 11.02 10.00
CA GLY A 85 -1.71 10.66 10.98
C GLY A 85 -0.73 9.63 10.42
N THR A 86 0.04 9.02 11.32
CA THR A 86 1.02 8.00 10.96
C THR A 86 0.38 6.62 11.00
N TRP A 87 0.38 5.94 9.86
CA TRP A 87 -0.12 4.58 9.72
C TRP A 87 1.03 3.59 9.89
N ASP A 88 0.84 2.57 10.71
CA ASP A 88 1.84 1.52 10.90
C ASP A 88 1.50 0.33 10.03
N VAL A 89 2.45 -0.11 9.23
CA VAL A 89 2.28 -1.27 8.34
C VAL A 89 3.36 -2.28 8.65
N GLN A 90 2.95 -3.46 9.12
CA GLN A 90 3.84 -4.59 9.35
C GLN A 90 3.66 -5.63 8.25
N VAL A 91 4.75 -6.16 7.72
CA VAL A 91 4.74 -7.33 6.83
C VAL A 91 5.60 -8.42 7.44
N ARG A 92 5.06 -9.65 7.55
CA ARG A 92 5.73 -10.77 8.20
C ARG A 92 5.51 -12.12 7.51
N GLN A 93 6.54 -12.94 7.43
CA GLN A 93 6.48 -14.33 6.97
C GLN A 93 7.56 -15.17 7.66
N ALA A 94 7.20 -16.34 8.19
CA ALA A 94 8.15 -17.33 8.74
C ALA A 94 9.23 -16.73 9.68
N GLY A 95 8.82 -15.86 10.61
CA GLY A 95 9.72 -15.20 11.57
C GLY A 95 10.47 -13.97 11.04
N HIS A 96 10.49 -13.75 9.73
CA HIS A 96 11.06 -12.58 9.07
C HIS A 96 9.97 -11.52 8.92
N GLY A 97 10.28 -10.26 9.18
CA GLY A 97 9.32 -9.18 8.98
C GLY A 97 9.78 -7.87 9.57
N ASP A 98 9.14 -6.81 9.13
CA ASP A 98 9.48 -5.45 9.50
C ASP A 98 8.20 -4.59 9.59
N MET A 99 8.34 -3.39 10.15
CA MET A 99 7.28 -2.41 10.28
C MET A 99 7.73 -1.05 9.76
N ILE A 100 6.85 -0.41 8.97
CA ILE A 100 7.05 0.95 8.46
C ILE A 100 5.98 1.89 9.00
N HIS A 101 6.35 3.16 9.04
CA HIS A 101 5.52 4.26 9.52
C HIS A 101 5.27 5.23 8.37
N ILE A 102 4.01 5.33 7.94
CA ILE A 102 3.63 6.12 6.76
C ILE A 102 2.86 7.35 7.24
N PRO A 103 3.44 8.56 7.17
CA PRO A 103 2.70 9.78 7.48
C PRO A 103 1.69 10.07 6.36
N ILE A 104 0.42 10.28 6.73
CA ILE A 104 -0.68 10.58 5.81
C ILE A 104 -1.44 11.80 6.34
N GLY A 105 -1.55 12.86 5.55
CA GLY A 105 -2.23 14.10 5.96
C GLY A 105 -1.95 15.28 5.03
N GLU A 106 -2.40 16.48 5.43
CA GLU A 106 -2.13 17.71 4.68
C GLU A 106 -0.62 17.93 4.54
N GLY A 107 -0.16 18.14 3.30
CA GLY A 107 1.27 18.28 2.97
C GLY A 107 1.96 17.00 2.47
N THR A 108 1.33 15.81 2.57
CA THR A 108 1.89 14.57 1.99
C THR A 108 1.73 14.46 0.46
N ALA A 109 1.63 15.59 -0.24
CA ALA A 109 1.26 15.67 -1.67
C ALA A 109 2.29 15.03 -2.62
N GLU A 110 3.43 14.56 -2.11
CA GLU A 110 4.53 14.00 -2.89
C GLU A 110 4.63 12.48 -2.74
N ALA A 111 5.26 11.84 -3.72
CA ALA A 111 5.59 10.42 -3.68
C ALA A 111 6.67 10.16 -2.61
N ALA A 112 6.26 10.12 -1.35
CA ALA A 112 7.10 9.72 -0.24
C ALA A 112 7.39 8.22 -0.37
N SER A 113 8.67 7.87 -0.51
CA SER A 113 9.15 6.49 -0.49
C SER A 113 10.01 6.30 0.74
N GLY A 114 9.75 5.22 1.48
CA GLY A 114 10.56 4.80 2.62
C GLY A 114 10.82 3.31 2.52
N SER A 115 12.03 2.90 2.92
CA SER A 115 12.42 1.50 3.03
C SER A 115 13.08 1.28 4.37
N THR A 116 12.99 0.06 4.88
CA THR A 116 13.74 -0.37 6.05
C THR A 116 15.03 -1.08 5.64
N GLY A 117 15.85 -1.46 6.62
CA GLY A 117 17.14 -2.09 6.40
C GLY A 117 18.31 -1.10 6.26
N TYR A 118 19.53 -1.65 6.33
CA TYR A 118 20.77 -0.89 6.18
C TYR A 118 21.48 -1.25 4.88
N THR A 119 22.18 -0.29 4.29
CA THR A 119 23.05 -0.57 3.15
C THR A 119 24.32 -1.31 3.59
N PRO A 120 24.96 -2.09 2.71
CA PRO A 120 26.23 -2.77 3.03
C PRO A 120 27.30 -1.79 3.55
N LEU A 121 27.35 -0.59 2.99
CA LEU A 121 28.28 0.45 3.42
C LEU A 121 27.98 0.96 4.83
N GLN A 122 26.70 1.16 5.18
CA GLN A 122 26.31 1.50 6.56
C GLN A 122 26.74 0.42 7.55
N ILE A 123 26.55 -0.86 7.20
CA ILE A 123 26.99 -1.99 8.03
C ILE A 123 28.51 -1.99 8.21
N VAL A 124 29.27 -1.81 7.13
CA VAL A 124 30.74 -1.74 7.18
C VAL A 124 31.22 -0.57 8.04
N LEU A 125 30.62 0.61 7.89
CA LEU A 125 30.96 1.77 8.72
C LEU A 125 30.67 1.53 10.20
N MET A 126 29.52 0.94 10.53
CA MET A 126 29.18 0.57 11.91
C MET A 126 30.23 -0.40 12.49
N ALA A 127 30.61 -1.43 11.72
CA ALA A 127 31.65 -2.39 12.14
C ALA A 127 33.00 -1.70 12.38
N ALA A 128 33.41 -0.80 11.48
CA ALA A 128 34.66 -0.04 11.62
C ALA A 128 34.65 0.84 12.88
N CYS A 129 33.53 1.53 13.17
CA CYS A 129 33.39 2.33 14.40
C CYS A 129 33.50 1.49 15.67
N VAL A 130 32.90 0.28 15.68
CA VAL A 130 32.99 -0.65 16.81
C VAL A 130 34.43 -1.12 17.02
N VAL A 131 35.12 -1.56 15.96
CA VAL A 131 36.53 -1.97 16.03
C VAL A 131 37.41 -0.82 16.51
N TRP A 132 37.22 0.39 15.97
CA TRP A 132 37.94 1.58 16.39
C TRP A 132 37.70 1.92 17.87
N GLY A 133 36.47 1.76 18.36
CA GLY A 133 36.13 1.93 19.78
C GLY A 133 36.91 0.98 20.69
N PHE A 134 37.03 -0.30 20.32
CA PHE A 134 37.86 -1.26 21.04
C PHE A 134 39.35 -0.91 20.99
N VAL A 135 39.88 -0.55 19.81
CA VAL A 135 41.29 -0.13 19.66
C VAL A 135 41.60 1.13 20.47
N GLY A 136 40.73 2.13 20.44
CA GLY A 136 40.89 3.36 21.22
C GLY A 136 40.88 3.07 22.73
N THR A 137 39.98 2.20 23.18
CA THR A 137 39.88 1.81 24.58
C THR A 137 41.13 1.07 25.06
N THR A 138 41.66 0.11 24.27
CA THR A 138 42.89 -0.60 24.64
C THR A 138 44.10 0.34 24.69
N LEU A 139 44.26 1.23 23.71
CA LEU A 139 45.35 2.23 23.70
C LEU A 139 45.25 3.20 24.88
N PHE A 140 44.03 3.64 25.24
CA PHE A 140 43.82 4.54 26.38
C PHE A 140 44.30 3.92 27.71
N PHE A 141 43.96 2.66 27.97
CA PHE A 141 44.40 1.97 29.18
C PHE A 141 45.88 1.57 29.13
N ALA A 142 46.43 1.25 27.96
CA ALA A 142 47.85 0.98 27.79
C ALA A 142 48.71 2.19 28.16
N ARG A 143 48.30 3.41 27.75
CA ARG A 143 49.00 4.65 28.11
C ARG A 143 48.99 4.93 29.62
N ARG A 144 47.93 4.55 30.33
CA ARG A 144 47.77 4.84 31.77
C ARG A 144 48.59 3.91 32.69
N ARG A 145 49.10 2.78 32.18
CA ARG A 145 50.02 1.89 32.93
C ARG A 145 51.50 2.29 32.81
N GLY A 146 51.85 3.20 31.89
CA GLY A 146 53.22 3.62 31.62
C GLY A 146 53.66 4.91 32.32
N SER A 147 52.87 5.44 33.26
CA SER A 147 53.17 6.59 34.11
C SER A 147 52.85 6.25 35.56
#